data_AF-A0A7Y3GCS5-F1
#
_entry.id   AF-A0A7Y3GCS5-F1
#
_cell.length_a   1.000
_cell.length_b   1.000
_cell.length_c   1.000
_cell.angle_alpha   90.00
_cell.angle_beta   90.00
_cell.angle_gamma   90.00
#
_symmetry.space_group_name_H-M   'P 1'
#
loop_
_entity.id
_entity.type
_entity.pdbx_description
1 polymer ?
#
loop_
_entity_poly.entity_id
_entity_poly.type
_entity_poly.pdbx_seq_one_letter_code
_entity_poly.pdbx_strand_id
1 'polypeptide(L)'
;MVHTLAGPTAFGYLHELAEEQPTEFQLMMPVLRPDYGWVWTEAQARQDAEDRLAIMLEFMTRAGLVATGETRTESPPEALDAVARGPHGPFDGIVVIWRQRKHRWLYRSKGEPFEEALGIPMRAIRADPPIRHSNIEDPAELREVFEQHARREGWLSD
;
A
#
# COMPACT_ATOMS: atom_id res chain seq x y z
N MET A 1 -0.72 2.35 14.39
CA MET A 1 -1.41 1.23 13.73
C MET A 1 -0.64 0.90 12.45
N VAL A 2 0.06 -0.22 12.44
CA VAL A 2 0.96 -0.60 11.36
C VAL A 2 0.15 -1.30 10.26
N HIS A 3 -0.07 -0.59 9.16
CA HIS A 3 -0.67 -1.06 7.91
C HIS A 3 0.36 -1.86 7.11
N THR A 4 0.55 -3.13 7.43
CA THR A 4 1.07 -4.07 6.43
C THR A 4 -0.02 -4.32 5.39
N LEU A 5 0.39 -4.79 4.19
CA LEU A 5 -0.45 -5.08 3.00
C LEU A 5 -1.94 -5.12 3.33
N ALA A 6 -2.69 -4.26 2.64
CA ALA A 6 -4.09 -3.96 2.85
C ALA A 6 -4.99 -5.09 3.32
N GLY A 7 -4.64 -6.30 2.97
CA GLY A 7 -5.23 -7.54 3.37
C GLY A 7 -5.12 -8.51 2.22
N PRO A 8 -5.75 -9.68 2.36
CA PRO A 8 -5.78 -10.71 1.35
C PRO A 8 -6.25 -10.21 -0.01
N THR A 9 -7.27 -9.35 -0.04
CA THR A 9 -7.87 -8.87 -1.30
C THR A 9 -6.86 -8.06 -2.12
N ALA A 10 -6.13 -7.15 -1.48
CA ALA A 10 -5.14 -6.36 -2.22
C ALA A 10 -3.96 -7.21 -2.68
N PHE A 11 -3.49 -8.12 -1.83
CA PHE A 11 -2.39 -8.99 -2.21
C PHE A 11 -2.77 -9.94 -3.35
N GLY A 12 -3.93 -10.60 -3.25
CA GLY A 12 -4.45 -11.49 -4.28
C GLY A 12 -4.56 -10.79 -5.63
N TYR A 13 -5.05 -9.55 -5.67
CA TYR A 13 -5.09 -8.77 -6.91
C TYR A 13 -3.69 -8.51 -7.52
N LEU A 14 -2.70 -8.14 -6.69
CA LEU A 14 -1.34 -7.88 -7.19
C LEU A 14 -0.69 -9.18 -7.69
N HIS A 15 -0.95 -10.30 -7.01
CA HIS A 15 -0.48 -11.61 -7.40
C HIS A 15 -1.11 -12.07 -8.72
N GLU A 16 -2.44 -11.97 -8.86
CA GLU A 16 -3.16 -12.27 -10.10
C GLU A 16 -2.62 -11.43 -11.27
N LEU A 17 -2.39 -10.13 -11.04
CA LEU A 17 -1.83 -9.23 -12.06
C LEU A 17 -0.43 -9.67 -12.51
N ALA A 18 0.41 -10.13 -11.59
CA ALA A 18 1.76 -10.60 -11.88
C ALA A 18 1.80 -11.98 -12.56
N GLU A 19 0.81 -12.83 -12.31
CA GLU A 19 0.64 -14.12 -13.00
C GLU A 19 0.16 -13.93 -14.45
N GLU A 20 -0.72 -12.95 -14.70
CA GLU A 20 -1.21 -12.64 -16.04
C GLU A 20 -0.12 -12.03 -16.93
N GLN A 21 0.74 -11.18 -16.35
CA GLN A 21 1.83 -10.52 -17.07
C GLN A 21 3.00 -10.13 -16.16
N PRO A 22 4.25 -10.11 -16.67
CA PRO A 22 5.40 -9.58 -15.93
C PRO A 22 5.12 -8.15 -15.47
N THR A 23 5.12 -7.96 -14.15
CA THR A 23 4.72 -6.68 -13.52
C THR A 23 5.75 -6.29 -12.47
N GLU A 24 6.22 -5.05 -12.54
CA GLU A 24 7.05 -4.41 -11.50
C GLU A 24 6.21 -3.42 -10.71
N PHE A 25 6.29 -3.49 -9.38
CA PHE A 25 5.50 -2.65 -8.49
C PHE A 25 6.35 -1.56 -7.85
N GLN A 26 5.90 -0.30 -7.95
CA GLN A 26 6.45 0.80 -7.17
C GLN A 26 5.48 1.19 -6.05
N LEU A 27 5.91 0.98 -4.81
CA LEU A 27 5.11 1.23 -3.61
C LEU A 27 5.36 2.64 -3.12
N MET A 28 4.27 3.38 -2.92
CA MET A 28 4.28 4.65 -2.23
C MET A 28 3.58 4.49 -0.88
N MET A 29 4.32 4.67 0.20
CA MET A 29 3.80 4.56 1.56
C MET A 29 3.65 5.96 2.18
N PRO A 30 2.43 6.46 2.39
CA PRO A 30 2.24 7.77 2.98
C PRO A 30 2.63 7.78 4.47
N VAL A 31 3.36 8.82 4.87
CA VAL A 31 3.65 9.17 6.26
C VAL A 31 2.41 9.84 6.84
N LEU A 32 1.55 9.02 7.45
CA LEU A 32 0.31 9.49 8.06
C LEU A 32 0.51 9.70 9.56
N ARG A 33 -0.15 10.73 10.10
CA ARG A 33 -0.28 10.93 11.54
C ARG A 33 -0.82 9.63 12.18
N PRO A 34 -0.14 9.10 13.20
CA PRO A 34 -0.65 8.05 14.08
C PRO A 34 -2.06 8.34 14.58
N ASP A 35 -2.95 7.36 14.48
CA ASP A 35 -4.28 7.39 15.09
C ASP A 35 -4.30 6.86 16.53
N TYR A 36 -3.11 6.59 17.08
CA TYR A 36 -2.88 6.06 18.42
C TYR A 36 -2.00 7.01 19.25
N GLY A 37 -2.11 6.90 20.57
CA GLY A 37 -1.39 7.76 21.51
C GLY A 37 -1.98 9.18 21.62
N TRP A 38 -1.70 9.84 22.74
CA TRP A 38 -2.11 11.23 22.98
C TRP A 38 -1.19 12.24 22.30
N VAL A 39 0.06 11.84 22.04
CA VAL A 39 1.12 12.68 21.48
C VAL A 39 1.92 11.83 20.49
N TRP A 40 2.35 12.43 19.39
CA TRP A 40 3.17 11.78 18.36
C TRP A 40 4.24 12.74 17.87
N THR A 41 5.31 12.21 17.28
CA THR A 41 6.36 12.98 16.63
C THR A 41 6.41 12.66 15.13
N GLU A 42 6.90 13.59 14.32
CA GLU A 42 7.11 13.35 12.88
C GLU A 42 8.08 12.19 12.64
N ALA A 43 9.09 12.02 13.51
CA ALA A 43 10.00 10.89 13.50
C ALA A 43 9.25 9.57 13.71
N GLN A 44 8.32 9.50 14.66
CA GLN A 44 7.49 8.32 14.89
C GLN A 44 6.61 8.01 13.66
N ALA A 45 5.95 9.01 13.09
CA ALA A 45 5.10 8.81 11.93
C ALA A 45 5.89 8.27 10.71
N ARG A 46 7.13 8.75 10.54
CA ARG A 46 8.04 8.29 9.50
C ARG A 46 8.52 6.86 9.76
N GLN A 47 8.98 6.55 10.97
CA GLN A 47 9.40 5.19 11.33
C GLN A 47 8.26 4.19 11.10
N ASP A 48 7.05 4.53 11.54
CA ASP A 48 5.87 3.68 11.30
C ASP A 48 5.62 3.43 9.80
N ALA A 49 5.86 4.43 8.94
CA ALA A 49 5.71 4.29 7.50
C ALA A 49 6.79 3.41 6.88
N GLU A 50 8.04 3.57 7.35
CA GLU A 50 9.17 2.77 6.91
C GLU A 50 9.00 1.31 7.31
N ASP A 51 8.55 1.03 8.54
CA ASP A 51 8.28 -0.33 9.02
C ASP A 51 7.19 -0.99 8.16
N ARG A 52 6.10 -0.26 7.86
CA ARG A 52 5.05 -0.75 6.96
C ARG A 52 5.58 -1.08 5.57
N LEU A 53 6.36 -0.18 4.98
CA LEU A 53 6.93 -0.35 3.66
C LEU A 53 7.88 -1.55 3.63
N ALA A 54 8.77 -1.67 4.62
CA ALA A 54 9.73 -2.77 4.73
C ALA A 54 9.02 -4.13 4.75
N ILE A 55 7.96 -4.24 5.56
CA ILE A 55 7.18 -5.48 5.63
C ILE A 55 6.46 -5.76 4.30
N MET A 56 5.91 -4.75 3.63
CA MET A 56 5.28 -4.95 2.32
C MET A 56 6.28 -5.44 1.27
N LEU A 57 7.46 -4.83 1.19
CA LEU A 57 8.51 -5.22 0.26
C LEU A 57 9.02 -6.63 0.54
N GLU A 58 9.22 -6.98 1.82
CA GLU A 58 9.59 -8.34 2.23
C GLU A 58 8.57 -9.36 1.71
N PHE A 59 7.27 -9.09 1.88
CA PHE A 59 6.22 -10.02 1.46
C PHE A 59 6.06 -10.14 -0.04
N MET A 60 6.11 -9.02 -0.75
CA MET A 60 6.08 -9.05 -2.21
C MET A 60 7.26 -9.85 -2.76
N THR A 61 8.46 -9.63 -2.20
CA THR A 61 9.66 -10.39 -2.58
C THR A 61 9.49 -11.89 -2.31
N ARG A 62 8.99 -12.27 -1.13
CA ARG A 62 8.79 -13.68 -0.76
C ARG A 62 7.75 -14.40 -1.63
N ALA A 63 6.81 -13.66 -2.21
CA ALA A 63 5.85 -14.18 -3.16
C ALA A 63 6.30 -14.09 -4.63
N GLY A 64 7.58 -13.77 -4.87
CA GLY A 64 8.14 -13.70 -6.23
C GLY A 64 7.76 -12.45 -7.01
N LEU A 65 7.16 -11.44 -6.36
CA LEU A 65 6.82 -10.17 -7.01
C LEU A 65 8.03 -9.23 -7.02
N VAL A 66 8.24 -8.54 -8.14
CA VAL A 66 9.28 -7.52 -8.26
C VAL A 66 8.73 -6.19 -7.73
N ALA A 67 9.26 -5.72 -6.60
CA ALA A 67 8.74 -4.54 -5.93
C ALA A 67 9.85 -3.63 -5.39
N THR A 68 9.66 -2.32 -5.54
CA THR A 68 10.46 -1.27 -4.89
C THR A 68 9.53 -0.29 -4.20
N GLY A 69 10.02 0.58 -3.32
CA GLY A 69 9.16 1.61 -2.75
C GLY A 69 9.85 2.61 -1.85
N GLU A 70 9.07 3.61 -1.45
CA GLU A 70 9.54 4.74 -0.67
C GLU A 70 8.43 5.30 0.23
N THR A 71 8.84 6.01 1.27
CA THR A 71 7.93 6.78 2.12
C THR A 71 7.78 8.20 1.60
N ARG A 72 6.56 8.72 1.63
CA ARG A 72 6.21 10.07 1.14
C ARG A 72 5.44 10.83 2.21
N THR A 73 5.80 12.10 2.45
CA THR A 73 5.09 12.96 3.42
C THR A 73 3.88 13.65 2.81
N GLU A 74 3.84 13.70 1.48
CA GLU A 74 2.73 14.19 0.68
C GLU A 74 1.45 13.39 0.98
N SER A 75 0.32 14.06 0.90
CA SER A 75 -0.96 13.35 0.92
C SER A 75 -1.11 12.47 -0.33
N PRO A 76 -1.91 11.38 -0.31
CA PRO A 76 -2.06 10.52 -1.49
C PRO A 76 -2.47 11.25 -2.78
N PRO A 77 -3.40 12.25 -2.77
CA PRO A 77 -3.66 13.08 -3.96
C PRO A 77 -2.42 13.84 -4.47
N GLU A 78 -1.62 14.41 -3.56
CA GLU A 78 -0.41 15.15 -3.93
C GLU A 78 0.67 14.22 -4.51
N ALA A 79 0.78 13.01 -3.96
CA ALA A 79 1.69 11.99 -4.47
C ALA A 79 1.25 11.47 -5.86
N LEU A 80 -0.06 11.30 -6.10
CA LEU A 80 -0.59 10.96 -7.43
C LEU A 80 -0.34 12.09 -8.44
N ASP A 81 -0.54 13.34 -8.04
CA ASP A 81 -0.17 14.52 -8.84
C ASP A 81 1.35 14.60 -9.09
N ALA A 82 2.19 14.11 -8.17
CA ALA A 82 3.64 14.05 -8.33
C ALA A 82 4.06 12.95 -9.32
N VAL A 83 3.43 11.78 -9.26
CA VAL A 83 3.57 10.71 -10.25
C VAL A 83 3.27 11.21 -11.65
N ALA A 84 2.17 11.96 -11.83
CA ALA A 84 1.78 12.60 -13.08
C ALA A 84 2.89 13.48 -13.72
N ARG A 85 3.75 14.05 -12.87
CA ARG A 85 4.75 15.05 -13.23
C ARG A 85 6.19 14.51 -13.11
N GLY A 86 6.34 13.25 -12.68
CA GLY A 86 7.61 12.69 -12.23
C GLY A 86 8.41 11.98 -13.34
N PRO A 87 9.70 11.72 -13.08
CA PRO A 87 10.60 11.04 -14.02
C PRO A 87 10.50 9.50 -13.99
N HIS A 88 9.70 8.92 -13.09
CA HIS A 88 9.57 7.46 -12.90
C HIS A 88 8.83 6.73 -14.05
N GLY A 89 8.58 7.44 -15.16
CA GLY A 89 8.03 6.87 -16.37
C GLY A 89 6.54 6.59 -16.29
N PRO A 90 5.90 6.30 -17.42
CA PRO A 90 4.47 6.02 -17.44
C PRO A 90 4.22 4.72 -16.66
N PHE A 91 3.36 4.78 -15.66
CA PHE A 91 2.78 3.60 -15.02
C PHE A 91 1.66 3.07 -15.91
N ASP A 92 1.59 1.75 -16.11
CA ASP A 92 0.49 1.11 -16.84
C ASP A 92 -0.82 1.09 -16.04
N GLY A 93 -0.73 1.27 -14.73
CA GLY A 93 -1.87 1.32 -13.83
C GLY A 93 -1.49 1.84 -12.45
N ILE A 94 -2.49 2.34 -11.72
CA ILE A 94 -2.34 2.77 -10.33
C ILE A 94 -3.28 1.96 -9.45
N VAL A 95 -2.75 1.36 -8.39
CA VAL A 95 -3.54 0.65 -7.39
C VAL A 95 -3.60 1.49 -6.12
N VAL A 96 -4.79 2.01 -5.81
CA VAL A 96 -5.03 2.75 -4.56
C VAL A 96 -5.63 1.80 -3.54
N ILE A 97 -4.95 1.66 -2.42
CA ILE A 97 -5.32 0.77 -1.32
C ILE A 97 -5.81 1.60 -0.12
N TRP A 98 -7.03 1.38 0.39
CA TRP A 98 -7.56 2.16 1.53
C TRP A 98 -8.48 1.40 2.51
N ARG A 99 -8.50 1.78 3.79
CA ARG A 99 -9.26 1.10 4.86
C ARG A 99 -10.68 1.62 5.14
N GLN A 100 -10.92 2.93 4.98
CA GLN A 100 -12.18 3.61 5.35
C GLN A 100 -12.53 4.72 4.34
N ARG A 101 -13.79 5.19 4.33
CA ARG A 101 -14.39 6.20 3.41
C ARG A 101 -13.44 7.35 3.00
N LYS A 102 -12.58 7.12 2.00
CA LYS A 102 -11.67 8.13 1.42
C LYS A 102 -11.69 8.07 -0.10
N HIS A 103 -12.90 8.06 -0.67
CA HIS A 103 -13.16 8.28 -2.10
C HIS A 103 -12.40 9.50 -2.64
N ARG A 104 -12.15 10.51 -1.79
CA ARG A 104 -11.37 11.72 -2.11
C ARG A 104 -9.95 11.47 -2.62
N TRP A 105 -9.33 10.32 -2.38
CA TRP A 105 -8.00 10.02 -2.95
C TRP A 105 -8.05 9.72 -4.44
N LEU A 106 -9.22 9.36 -4.96
CA LEU A 106 -9.43 9.07 -6.37
C LEU A 106 -9.74 10.34 -7.19
N TYR A 107 -9.87 11.50 -6.53
CA TYR A 107 -10.23 12.76 -7.17
C TYR A 107 -9.22 13.86 -6.84
N ARG A 108 -8.98 14.75 -7.81
CA ARG A 108 -8.25 15.99 -7.63
C ARG A 108 -9.04 16.99 -6.78
N SER A 109 -8.38 18.08 -6.39
CA SER A 109 -9.00 19.15 -5.58
C SER A 109 -10.27 19.76 -6.19
N LYS A 110 -10.46 19.66 -7.51
CA LYS A 110 -11.65 20.13 -8.24
C LYS A 110 -12.71 19.04 -8.49
N GLY A 111 -12.53 17.83 -7.96
CA GLY A 111 -13.47 16.71 -8.14
C GLY A 111 -13.31 15.92 -9.44
N GLU A 112 -12.33 16.27 -10.28
CA GLU A 112 -11.92 15.50 -11.46
C GLU A 112 -11.27 14.17 -11.02
N PRO A 113 -11.68 13.01 -11.56
CA PRO A 113 -11.02 11.74 -11.27
C PRO A 113 -9.55 11.75 -11.69
N PHE A 114 -8.66 11.18 -10.88
CA PHE A 114 -7.25 11.05 -11.25
C PHE A 114 -7.05 10.16 -12.48
N GLU A 115 -7.87 9.13 -12.68
CA GLU A 115 -7.78 8.27 -13.87
C GLU A 115 -7.92 9.07 -15.17
N GLU A 116 -8.91 9.96 -15.23
CA GLU A 116 -9.14 10.85 -16.38
C GLU A 116 -8.00 11.86 -16.56
N ALA A 117 -7.55 12.46 -15.46
CA ALA A 117 -6.51 13.48 -15.47
C ALA A 117 -5.12 12.93 -15.84
N LEU A 118 -4.84 11.67 -15.48
CA LEU A 118 -3.56 11.00 -15.70
C LEU A 118 -3.56 10.19 -16.99
N GLY A 119 -4.73 9.76 -17.48
CA GLY A 119 -4.83 8.80 -18.58
C GLY A 119 -4.31 7.41 -18.22
N ILE A 120 -4.20 7.09 -16.92
CA ILE A 120 -3.67 5.84 -16.40
C ILE A 120 -4.81 5.11 -15.68
N PRO A 121 -5.11 3.85 -16.05
CA PRO A 121 -6.12 3.04 -15.37
C PRO A 121 -5.91 3.02 -13.85
N MET A 122 -6.97 3.31 -13.10
CA MET A 122 -6.89 3.30 -11.64
C MET A 122 -7.76 2.20 -11.04
N ARG A 123 -7.14 1.28 -10.31
CA ARG A 123 -7.84 0.30 -9.51
C ARG A 123 -7.86 0.71 -8.06
N ALA A 124 -9.04 0.59 -7.50
CA ALA A 124 -9.34 1.10 -6.19
C ALA A 124 -9.72 -0.10 -5.30
N ILE A 125 -8.85 -0.48 -4.35
CA ILE A 125 -9.01 -1.68 -3.52
C ILE A 125 -9.21 -1.29 -2.06
N ARG A 126 -10.29 -1.80 -1.48
CA ARG A 126 -10.51 -1.68 -0.05
C ARG A 126 -9.56 -2.62 0.69
N ALA A 127 -8.77 -2.06 1.59
CA ALA A 127 -8.01 -2.80 2.58
C ALA A 127 -8.94 -3.61 3.48
N ASP A 128 -8.70 -4.91 3.50
CA ASP A 128 -9.31 -5.95 4.28
C ASP A 128 -8.26 -6.65 5.18
N PRO A 129 -7.55 -5.91 6.05
CA PRO A 129 -6.42 -6.50 6.76
C PRO A 129 -6.91 -7.72 7.53
N PRO A 130 -6.13 -8.82 7.56
CA PRO A 130 -6.55 -10.05 8.24
C PRO A 130 -6.81 -9.81 9.75
N ILE A 131 -6.39 -8.65 10.25
CA ILE A 131 -6.48 -8.22 11.63
C ILE A 131 -7.53 -7.12 11.77
N ARG A 132 -8.63 -7.42 12.46
CA ARG A 132 -9.58 -6.44 13.00
C ARG A 132 -9.28 -6.16 14.48
N HIS A 133 -8.11 -5.65 14.85
CA HIS A 133 -7.89 -5.20 16.23
C HIS A 133 -6.94 -4.01 16.32
N SER A 134 -7.24 -3.16 17.29
CA SER A 134 -6.69 -1.83 17.51
C SER A 134 -5.27 -1.79 18.11
N ASN A 135 -4.61 -2.93 18.33
CA ASN A 135 -3.49 -2.99 19.28
C ASN A 135 -2.25 -3.78 18.80
N ILE A 136 -2.13 -4.17 17.53
CA ILE A 136 -0.87 -4.77 17.07
C ILE A 136 0.11 -3.64 16.75
N GLU A 137 0.94 -3.35 17.75
CA GLU A 137 2.08 -2.45 17.68
C GLU A 137 3.37 -3.18 17.28
N ASP A 138 3.35 -4.52 17.21
CA ASP A 138 4.53 -5.35 16.94
C ASP A 138 4.63 -5.79 15.46
N PRO A 139 5.63 -5.29 14.71
CA PRO A 139 5.97 -5.77 13.37
C PRO A 139 6.14 -7.28 13.24
N ALA A 140 6.60 -7.97 14.30
CA ALA A 140 6.79 -9.42 14.27
C ALA A 140 5.45 -10.18 14.27
N GLU A 141 4.49 -9.74 15.07
CA GLU A 141 3.14 -10.31 15.10
C GLU A 141 2.42 -10.08 13.77
N LEU A 142 2.60 -8.90 13.17
CA LEU A 142 2.10 -8.62 11.81
C LEU A 142 2.73 -9.54 10.77
N ARG A 143 4.03 -9.80 10.92
CA ARG A 143 4.75 -10.70 10.03
C ARG A 143 4.13 -12.10 10.07
N GLU A 144 3.99 -12.63 11.27
CA GLU A 144 3.46 -13.97 11.53
C GLU A 144 2.04 -14.14 10.96
N VAL A 145 1.14 -13.19 11.21
CA VAL A 145 -0.26 -13.29 10.74
C VAL A 145 -0.35 -13.32 9.22
N PHE A 146 0.44 -12.50 8.52
CA PHE A 146 0.47 -12.53 7.07
C PHE A 146 1.02 -13.86 6.57
N GLU A 147 2.12 -14.37 7.15
CA GLU A 147 2.70 -15.64 6.73
C GLU A 147 1.71 -16.80 6.85
N GLN A 148 0.99 -16.88 7.98
CA GLN A 148 -0.05 -17.90 8.18
C GLN A 148 -1.14 -17.80 7.11
N HIS A 149 -1.55 -16.57 6.77
CA HIS A 149 -2.56 -16.35 5.75
C HIS A 149 -2.05 -16.71 4.35
N ALA A 150 -0.88 -16.21 3.97
CA ALA A 150 -0.31 -16.42 2.65
C ALA A 150 0.03 -17.90 2.40
N ARG A 151 0.44 -18.65 3.43
CA ARG A 151 0.56 -20.12 3.36
C ARG A 151 -0.78 -20.80 3.13
N ARG A 152 -1.85 -20.35 3.80
CA ARG A 152 -3.21 -20.88 3.62
C ARG A 152 -3.74 -20.66 2.21
N GLU A 153 -3.46 -19.50 1.62
CA GLU A 153 -3.87 -19.17 0.25
C GLU A 153 -2.90 -19.70 -0.83
N GLY A 154 -1.78 -20.31 -0.44
CA GLY A 154 -0.80 -20.89 -1.36
C GLY A 154 0.14 -19.89 -2.04
N TRP A 155 0.21 -18.65 -1.54
CA TRP A 155 1.07 -17.58 -2.09
C TRP A 155 2.53 -17.68 -1.67
N LEU A 156 2.81 -18.38 -0.57
CA LEU A 156 4.17 -18.67 -0.12
C LEU A 156 4.43 -20.16 -0.29
N SER A 157 5.54 -20.48 -0.96
CA SER A 157 6.10 -21.84 -0.96
C SER A 157 6.99 -22.04 0.29
N ASP A 158 7.12 -23.29 0.74
CA ASP A 158 8.01 -23.68 1.85
C ASP A 158 9.49 -23.40 1.56
#